data_AF-A0A7X3NRF3-F1
#
_entry.id   AF-A0A7X3NRF3-F1
#
_cell.length_a   1.000
_cell.length_b   1.000
_cell.length_c   1.000
_cell.angle_alpha   90.00
_cell.angle_beta   90.00
_cell.angle_gamma   90.00
#
_symmetry.space_group_name_H-M   'P 1'
#
loop_
_entity.id
_entity.type
_entity.pdbx_description
1 polymer ?
#
loop_
_entity_poly.entity_id
_entity_poly.type
_entity_poly.pdbx_seq_one_letter_code
_entity_poly.pdbx_strand_id
1 'polypeptide(L)'
;PYTVFGDLEVEKARDLYERHDYAGAQRIFNQLEAQVRDPNLITVYRAYGFLCEIYEAWDNLDISRARTNVDHLLNILERFSPSVNQLEPLYSLMPILSEHKKALEGLDNIFNNEKLAFNIPDGFHFAFMLYHNALRRKAQGKLDTACLLLYRLLEWIEQHRLAQYGIITSDPNYSKSDVDEIELFDKYKKKRKDVYGNVSMSDLPNPIALVDGFLTLGALDDDIVDGLNWQAFRGQVEIRNRSIYAHGMSKINEKSFNAFKATVEGRFKKAQEITDTDINADAFNDQHKFIAPLP
;
A
#
# COMPACT_ATOMS: atom_id res chain seq x y z
N PRO A 1 28.48 31.05 12.64
CA PRO A 1 28.47 30.59 11.23
C PRO A 1 27.82 29.21 11.07
N TYR A 2 28.29 28.17 11.80
CA TYR A 2 27.76 26.80 11.69
C TYR A 2 26.27 26.65 12.07
N THR A 3 25.76 27.39 13.04
CA THR A 3 24.33 27.38 13.41
C THR A 3 23.44 27.83 12.25
N VAL A 4 23.76 28.96 11.60
CA VAL A 4 23.00 29.47 10.45
C VAL A 4 23.08 28.54 9.22
N PHE A 5 24.20 27.83 9.03
CA PHE A 5 24.35 26.86 7.94
C PHE A 5 23.60 25.54 8.21
N GLY A 6 23.60 25.06 9.46
CA GLY A 6 22.87 23.85 9.84
C GLY A 6 21.35 24.02 9.67
N ASP A 7 20.81 25.18 10.06
CA ASP A 7 19.38 25.46 9.95
C ASP A 7 18.90 25.43 8.49
N LEU A 8 19.68 26.01 7.56
CA LEU A 8 19.33 25.99 6.14
C LEU A 8 19.34 24.58 5.55
N GLU A 9 20.28 23.73 5.94
CA GLU A 9 20.33 22.35 5.47
C GLU A 9 19.18 21.51 6.05
N VAL A 10 18.80 21.74 7.32
CA VAL A 10 17.62 21.10 7.92
C VAL A 10 16.35 21.47 7.16
N GLU A 11 16.16 22.74 6.79
CA GLU A 11 15.01 23.17 5.98
C GLU A 11 15.00 22.50 4.59
N LYS A 12 16.16 22.35 3.94
CA LYS A 12 16.23 21.59 2.68
C LYS A 12 15.88 20.11 2.87
N ALA A 13 16.30 19.50 3.98
CA ALA A 13 15.93 18.13 4.29
C ALA A 13 14.42 17.99 4.52
N ARG A 14 13.80 18.98 5.19
CA ARG A 14 12.34 19.06 5.36
C ARG A 14 11.62 19.16 4.01
N ASP A 15 12.06 20.05 3.13
CA ASP A 15 11.49 20.20 1.77
C ASP A 15 11.55 18.88 0.97
N LEU A 16 12.67 18.17 1.05
CA LEU A 16 12.83 16.87 0.38
C LEU A 16 11.92 15.81 0.98
N TYR A 17 11.87 15.75 2.31
CA TYR A 17 11.02 14.83 3.05
C TYR A 17 9.53 15.02 2.73
N GLU A 18 9.05 16.26 2.69
CA GLU A 18 7.67 16.60 2.32
C GLU A 18 7.31 16.17 0.89
N ARG A 19 8.31 16.11 0.00
CA ARG A 19 8.16 15.61 -1.39
C ARG A 19 8.36 14.09 -1.50
N HIS A 20 8.43 13.39 -0.37
CA HIS A 20 8.71 11.96 -0.28
C HIS A 20 10.07 11.57 -0.89
N ASP A 21 11.05 12.47 -0.91
CA ASP A 21 12.45 12.17 -1.24
C ASP A 21 13.22 11.89 0.06
N TYR A 22 12.88 10.75 0.67
CA TYR A 22 13.43 10.33 1.95
C TYR A 22 14.93 10.05 1.85
N ALA A 23 15.38 9.40 0.77
CA ALA A 23 16.81 9.25 0.48
C ALA A 23 17.56 10.59 0.40
N GLY A 24 16.97 11.60 -0.26
CA GLY A 24 17.54 12.94 -0.35
C GLY A 24 17.67 13.61 1.01
N ALA A 25 16.60 13.61 1.81
CA ALA A 25 16.59 14.15 3.17
C ALA A 25 17.61 13.44 4.08
N GLN A 26 17.67 12.10 4.01
CA GLN A 26 18.62 11.31 4.77
C GLN A 26 20.08 11.69 4.48
N ARG A 27 20.43 11.89 3.20
CA ARG A 27 21.80 12.28 2.82
C ARG A 27 22.21 13.59 3.49
N ILE A 28 21.29 14.55 3.62
CA ILE A 28 21.55 15.82 4.29
C ILE A 28 21.78 15.58 5.79
N PHE A 29 20.93 14.80 6.46
CA PHE A 29 21.12 14.49 7.88
C PHE A 29 22.44 13.75 8.16
N ASN A 30 22.82 12.79 7.32
CA ASN A 30 24.09 12.08 7.44
C ASN A 30 25.30 13.02 7.25
N GLN A 31 25.20 14.01 6.35
CA GLN A 31 26.23 15.04 6.17
C GLN A 31 26.34 15.95 7.38
N LEU A 32 25.21 16.40 7.92
CA LEU A 32 25.18 17.21 9.14
C LEU A 32 25.78 16.45 10.32
N GLU A 33 25.39 15.19 10.53
CA GLU A 33 25.94 14.30 11.55
C GLU A 33 27.48 14.23 11.48
N ALA A 34 28.04 14.07 10.28
CA ALA A 34 29.49 13.95 10.08
C ALA A 34 30.27 15.27 10.28
N GLN A 35 29.60 16.42 10.17
CA GLN A 35 30.25 17.74 10.19
C GLN A 35 30.19 18.43 11.56
N VAL A 36 29.16 18.14 12.36
CA VAL A 36 29.03 18.74 13.69
C VAL A 36 29.93 18.05 14.72
N ARG A 37 30.34 18.81 15.75
CA ARG A 37 31.15 18.30 16.86
C ARG A 37 30.36 18.12 18.16
N ASP A 38 29.19 18.76 18.25
CA ASP A 38 28.33 18.66 19.42
C ASP A 38 27.70 17.25 19.46
N PRO A 39 27.99 16.42 20.49
CA PRO A 39 27.46 15.06 20.60
C PRO A 39 25.92 14.99 20.60
N ASN A 40 25.26 16.04 21.12
CA ASN A 40 23.80 16.10 21.14
C ASN A 40 23.26 16.31 19.73
N LEU A 41 23.84 17.23 18.97
CA LEU A 41 23.45 17.47 17.58
C LEU A 41 23.75 16.26 16.68
N ILE A 42 24.88 15.57 16.89
CA ILE A 42 25.17 14.29 16.21
C ILE A 42 24.03 13.30 16.44
N THR A 43 23.59 13.16 17.69
CA THR A 43 22.50 12.23 18.06
C THR A 43 21.17 12.63 17.42
N VAL A 44 20.87 13.93 17.38
CA VAL A 44 19.66 14.48 16.74
C VAL A 44 19.64 14.18 15.25
N TYR A 45 20.71 14.54 14.52
CA TYR A 45 20.76 14.30 13.07
C TYR A 45 20.75 12.82 12.72
N ARG A 46 21.39 11.98 13.53
CA ARG A 46 21.30 10.53 13.39
C ARG A 46 19.86 10.02 13.54
N ALA A 47 19.11 10.53 14.50
CA ALA A 47 17.72 10.13 14.72
C ALA A 47 16.84 10.50 13.51
N TYR A 48 16.96 11.73 12.98
CA TYR A 48 16.26 12.14 11.75
C TYR A 48 16.72 11.35 10.52
N GLY A 49 18.01 11.03 10.43
CA GLY A 49 18.56 10.14 9.41
C GLY A 49 17.91 8.76 9.43
N PHE A 50 17.73 8.16 10.62
CA PHE A 50 16.99 6.91 10.74
C PHE A 50 15.52 7.04 10.35
N LEU A 51 14.82 8.12 10.73
CA LEU A 51 13.43 8.34 10.31
C LEU A 51 13.30 8.35 8.77
N CYS A 52 14.20 9.07 8.09
CA CYS A 52 14.22 9.10 6.63
C CYS A 52 14.53 7.73 6.04
N GLU A 53 15.50 7.00 6.61
CA GLU A 53 15.87 5.66 6.15
C GLU A 53 14.72 4.64 6.30
N ILE A 54 13.98 4.70 7.40
CA ILE A 54 12.82 3.83 7.64
C ILE A 54 11.82 3.97 6.49
N TYR A 55 11.48 5.20 6.14
CA TYR A 55 10.49 5.48 5.10
C TYR A 55 11.01 5.24 3.69
N GLU A 56 12.30 5.50 3.42
CA GLU A 56 12.91 5.13 2.15
C GLU A 56 12.90 3.60 1.94
N ALA A 57 13.34 2.84 2.95
CA ALA A 57 13.38 1.38 2.89
C ALA A 57 11.97 0.79 2.74
N TRP A 58 11.01 1.28 3.53
CA TRP A 58 9.62 0.81 3.47
C TRP A 58 8.97 1.13 2.11
N ASP A 59 9.15 2.34 1.59
CA ASP A 59 8.59 2.75 0.29
C ASP A 59 9.20 1.99 -0.90
N ASN A 60 10.40 1.42 -0.72
CA ASN A 60 11.09 0.53 -1.66
C ASN A 60 10.89 -0.97 -1.37
N LEU A 61 10.03 -1.33 -0.41
CA LEU A 61 9.73 -2.71 0.00
C LEU A 61 10.90 -3.46 0.65
N ASP A 62 11.94 -2.76 1.10
CA ASP A 62 13.01 -3.32 1.93
C ASP A 62 12.57 -3.33 3.41
N ILE A 63 11.59 -4.19 3.71
CA ILE A 63 10.93 -4.24 5.03
C ILE A 63 11.92 -4.62 6.14
N SER A 64 12.86 -5.53 5.83
CA SER A 64 13.88 -5.95 6.78
C SER A 64 14.73 -4.76 7.23
N ARG A 65 15.22 -3.96 6.28
CA ARG A 65 15.99 -2.75 6.57
C ARG A 65 15.15 -1.70 7.30
N ALA A 66 13.90 -1.49 6.90
CA ALA A 66 13.01 -0.55 7.59
C ALA A 66 12.83 -0.94 9.07
N ARG A 67 12.59 -2.22 9.36
CA ARG A 67 12.42 -2.72 10.74
C ARG A 67 13.67 -2.50 11.58
N THR A 68 14.85 -2.87 11.08
CA THR A 68 16.11 -2.65 11.78
C THR A 68 16.33 -1.18 12.11
N ASN A 69 16.00 -0.26 11.20
CA ASN A 69 16.16 1.17 11.44
C ASN A 69 15.11 1.74 12.41
N VAL A 70 13.87 1.22 12.42
CA VAL A 70 12.88 1.57 13.46
C VAL A 70 13.39 1.19 14.84
N ASP A 71 13.97 -0.01 15.00
CA ASP A 71 14.58 -0.42 16.26
C ASP A 71 15.73 0.51 16.68
N HIS A 72 16.59 0.89 15.75
CA HIS A 72 17.68 1.84 16.04
C HIS A 72 17.16 3.21 16.48
N LEU A 73 16.13 3.73 15.79
CA LEU A 73 15.51 5.01 16.14
C LEU A 73 14.87 4.96 17.54
N LEU A 74 14.05 3.95 17.82
CA LEU A 74 13.42 3.78 19.13
C LEU A 74 14.46 3.70 20.26
N ASN A 75 15.53 2.93 20.06
CA ASN A 75 16.63 2.84 21.04
C ASN A 75 17.33 4.19 21.28
N ILE A 76 17.49 5.03 20.24
CA ILE A 76 18.04 6.39 20.40
C ILE A 76 17.09 7.26 21.21
N LEU A 77 15.80 7.23 20.87
CA LEU A 77 14.79 8.05 21.55
C LEU A 77 14.66 7.68 23.03
N GLU A 78 14.59 6.39 23.36
CA GLU A 78 14.53 5.91 24.75
C GLU A 78 15.77 6.31 25.57
N ARG A 79 16.96 6.21 24.97
CA ARG A 79 18.22 6.43 25.68
C ARG A 79 18.57 7.90 25.84
N PHE A 80 18.28 8.73 24.85
CA PHE A 80 18.82 10.09 24.77
C PHE A 80 17.78 11.20 24.90
N SER A 81 16.48 10.94 24.72
CA SER A 81 15.46 11.99 24.89
C SER A 81 15.45 12.65 26.28
N PRO A 82 15.77 11.96 27.41
CA PRO A 82 15.78 12.63 28.72
C PRO A 82 16.89 13.67 28.89
N SER A 83 17.93 13.63 28.05
CA SER A 83 19.12 14.49 28.16
C SER A 83 19.39 15.36 26.94
N VAL A 84 18.68 15.12 25.83
CA VAL A 84 18.81 15.86 24.56
C VAL A 84 17.45 16.45 24.18
N ASN A 85 17.18 17.68 24.65
CA ASN A 85 15.88 18.35 24.46
C ASN A 85 15.46 18.48 22.98
N GLN A 86 16.40 18.58 22.05
CA GLN A 86 16.12 18.68 20.61
C GLN A 86 15.52 17.38 20.02
N LEU A 87 15.55 16.26 20.74
CA LEU A 87 14.86 15.03 20.35
C LEU A 87 13.39 15.01 20.76
N GLU A 88 12.91 15.95 21.58
CA GLU A 88 11.53 15.96 22.08
C GLU A 88 10.48 15.83 20.95
N PRO A 89 10.60 16.54 19.80
CA PRO A 89 9.64 16.39 18.71
C PRO A 89 9.55 14.95 18.18
N LEU A 90 10.68 14.26 18.01
CA LEU A 90 10.70 12.84 17.60
C LEU A 90 10.24 11.90 18.73
N TYR A 91 10.60 12.20 19.97
CA TYR A 91 10.20 11.40 21.13
C TYR A 91 8.68 11.41 21.32
N SER A 92 8.02 12.54 21.08
CA SER A 92 6.56 12.66 21.12
C SER A 92 5.84 11.71 20.13
N LEU A 93 6.55 11.27 19.08
CA LEU A 93 6.04 10.36 18.04
C LEU A 93 6.37 8.89 18.33
N MET A 94 7.00 8.56 19.46
CA MET A 94 7.29 7.17 19.83
C MET A 94 6.07 6.23 19.77
N PRO A 95 4.84 6.63 20.18
CA PRO A 95 3.68 5.77 20.01
C PRO A 95 3.41 5.42 18.53
N ILE A 96 3.54 6.39 17.63
CA ILE A 96 3.35 6.17 16.18
C ILE A 96 4.47 5.30 15.61
N LEU A 97 5.73 5.53 16.00
CA LEU A 97 6.87 4.71 15.59
C LEU A 97 6.74 3.26 16.07
N SER A 98 6.13 3.05 17.23
CA SER A 98 5.86 1.71 17.77
C SER A 98 4.76 1.00 16.96
N GLU A 99 3.75 1.73 16.48
CA GLU A 99 2.76 1.21 15.54
C GLU A 99 3.38 0.92 14.16
N HIS A 100 4.31 1.77 13.68
CA HIS A 100 5.08 1.50 12.46
C HIS A 100 5.92 0.22 12.58
N LYS A 101 6.52 -0.02 13.76
CA LYS A 101 7.23 -1.27 14.03
C LYS A 101 6.32 -2.50 13.86
N LYS A 102 5.12 -2.47 14.47
CA LYS A 102 4.14 -3.57 14.35
C LYS A 102 3.72 -3.80 12.90
N ALA A 103 3.50 -2.73 12.14
CA ALA A 103 3.18 -2.82 10.73
C ALA A 103 4.28 -3.50 9.91
N LEU A 104 5.54 -3.12 10.15
CA LEU A 104 6.71 -3.73 9.51
C LEU A 104 6.89 -5.20 9.89
N GLU A 105 6.61 -5.58 11.14
CA GLU A 105 6.61 -6.98 11.58
C GLU A 105 5.53 -7.80 10.84
N GLY A 106 4.31 -7.26 10.71
CA GLY A 106 3.24 -7.89 9.92
C GLY A 106 3.62 -8.07 8.45
N LEU A 107 4.23 -7.04 7.84
CA LEU A 107 4.73 -7.10 6.47
C LEU A 107 5.86 -8.12 6.29
N ASP A 108 6.81 -8.18 7.22
CA ASP A 108 7.93 -9.15 7.19
C ASP A 108 7.39 -10.59 7.25
N ASN A 109 6.38 -10.85 8.08
CA ASN A 109 5.72 -12.16 8.13
C ASN A 109 5.07 -12.52 6.78
N ILE A 110 4.39 -11.56 6.13
CA ILE A 110 3.76 -11.76 4.82
C ILE A 110 4.79 -12.05 3.73
N PHE A 111 5.90 -11.29 3.69
CA PHE A 111 6.94 -11.52 2.69
C PHE A 111 7.68 -12.85 2.87
N ASN A 112 7.72 -13.38 4.09
CA ASN A 112 8.25 -14.72 4.37
C ASN A 112 7.20 -15.85 4.16
N ASN A 113 5.90 -15.52 4.15
CA ASN A 113 4.82 -16.46 3.90
C ASN A 113 3.65 -15.77 3.17
N GLU A 114 3.68 -15.82 1.84
CA GLU A 114 2.72 -15.12 0.97
C GLU A 114 1.25 -15.49 1.23
N LYS A 115 0.99 -16.68 1.79
CA LYS A 115 -0.38 -17.11 2.13
C LYS A 115 -1.03 -16.21 3.17
N LEU A 116 -0.23 -15.61 4.06
CA LEU A 116 -0.71 -14.65 5.05
C LEU A 116 -1.26 -13.38 4.41
N ALA A 117 -0.80 -13.02 3.20
CA ALA A 117 -1.35 -11.87 2.48
C ALA A 117 -2.85 -12.02 2.26
N PHE A 118 -3.37 -13.23 2.08
CA PHE A 118 -4.78 -13.47 1.75
C PHE A 118 -5.66 -13.69 2.99
N ASN A 119 -5.04 -13.86 4.15
CA ASN A 119 -5.73 -14.03 5.43
C ASN A 119 -5.83 -12.70 6.15
N ILE A 120 -6.93 -12.51 6.85
CA ILE A 120 -7.17 -11.34 7.67
C ILE A 120 -6.93 -11.72 9.14
N PRO A 121 -6.36 -10.82 9.98
CA PRO A 121 -6.09 -9.40 9.72
C PRO A 121 -4.77 -9.10 8.98
N ASP A 122 -3.84 -10.06 8.90
CA ASP A 122 -2.47 -9.83 8.39
C ASP A 122 -2.44 -9.17 7.01
N GLY A 123 -3.28 -9.63 6.08
CA GLY A 123 -3.39 -9.11 4.72
C GLY A 123 -3.69 -7.61 4.63
N PHE A 124 -4.28 -7.00 5.66
CA PHE A 124 -4.46 -5.55 5.69
C PHE A 124 -3.16 -4.78 5.78
N HIS A 125 -2.10 -5.33 6.40
CA HIS A 125 -0.78 -4.70 6.32
C HIS A 125 -0.33 -4.54 4.86
N PHE A 126 -0.46 -5.61 4.07
CA PHE A 126 -0.11 -5.58 2.65
C PHE A 126 -0.99 -4.60 1.85
N ALA A 127 -2.30 -4.62 2.08
CA ALA A 127 -3.26 -3.76 1.39
C ALA A 127 -3.01 -2.26 1.68
N PHE A 128 -2.83 -1.88 2.94
CA PHE A 128 -2.58 -0.49 3.33
C PHE A 128 -1.20 0.00 2.90
N MET A 129 -0.17 -0.86 2.92
CA MET A 129 1.13 -0.53 2.33
C MET A 129 0.98 -0.17 0.85
N LEU A 130 0.31 -1.00 0.04
CA LEU A 130 0.09 -0.70 -1.39
C LEU A 130 -0.66 0.62 -1.60
N TYR A 131 -1.72 0.84 -0.82
CA TYR A 131 -2.52 2.06 -0.88
C TYR A 131 -1.69 3.31 -0.59
N HIS A 132 -0.97 3.34 0.54
CA HIS A 132 -0.17 4.51 0.93
C HIS A 132 1.04 4.73 0.02
N ASN A 133 1.70 3.67 -0.46
CA ASN A 133 2.73 3.80 -1.49
C ASN A 133 2.14 4.44 -2.76
N ALA A 134 0.94 4.05 -3.20
CA ALA A 134 0.30 4.64 -4.37
C ALA A 134 0.05 6.15 -4.20
N LEU A 135 -0.43 6.57 -3.02
CA LEU A 135 -0.66 7.98 -2.71
C LEU A 135 0.63 8.80 -2.78
N ARG A 136 1.75 8.27 -2.24
CA ARG A 136 3.06 8.93 -2.32
C ARG A 136 3.57 9.03 -3.76
N ARG A 137 3.43 7.97 -4.56
CA ARG A 137 3.79 8.01 -5.99
C ARG A 137 2.96 9.05 -6.74
N LYS A 138 1.66 9.18 -6.43
CA LYS A 138 0.82 10.24 -6.99
C LYS A 138 1.30 11.63 -6.56
N ALA A 139 1.63 11.84 -5.29
CA ALA A 139 2.17 13.11 -4.80
C ALA A 139 3.49 13.51 -5.51
N GLN A 140 4.30 12.52 -5.89
CA GLN A 140 5.51 12.70 -6.71
C GLN A 140 5.24 12.90 -8.22
N GLY A 141 3.97 12.91 -8.67
CA GLY A 141 3.61 12.99 -10.08
C GLY A 141 3.85 11.70 -10.89
N LYS A 142 4.16 10.58 -10.23
CA LYS A 142 4.44 9.26 -10.85
C LYS A 142 3.14 8.46 -11.02
N LEU A 143 2.23 8.97 -11.86
CA LEU A 143 0.87 8.43 -12.00
C LEU A 143 0.81 6.98 -12.49
N ASP A 144 1.68 6.58 -13.43
CA ASP A 144 1.68 5.20 -13.93
C ASP A 144 2.07 4.20 -12.83
N THR A 145 3.07 4.53 -12.01
CA THR A 145 3.47 3.72 -10.85
C THR A 145 2.39 3.71 -9.76
N ALA A 146 1.77 4.85 -9.48
CA ALA A 146 0.65 4.93 -8.55
C ALA A 146 -0.52 4.04 -8.99
N CYS A 147 -0.86 4.06 -10.28
CA CYS A 147 -1.89 3.19 -10.86
C CYS A 147 -1.53 1.70 -10.74
N LEU A 148 -0.26 1.33 -10.96
CA LEU A 148 0.20 -0.06 -10.80
C LEU A 148 -0.03 -0.58 -9.37
N LEU A 149 0.27 0.25 -8.36
CA LEU A 149 0.07 -0.11 -6.96
C LEU A 149 -1.42 -0.23 -6.60
N LEU A 150 -2.27 0.67 -7.09
CA LEU A 150 -3.72 0.57 -6.91
C LEU A 150 -4.32 -0.64 -7.64
N TYR A 151 -3.77 -1.00 -8.79
CA TYR A 151 -4.15 -2.22 -9.51
C TYR A 151 -3.78 -3.46 -8.70
N ARG A 152 -2.58 -3.50 -8.11
CA ARG A 152 -2.17 -4.62 -7.24
C ARG A 152 -3.04 -4.73 -6.00
N LEU A 153 -3.46 -3.60 -5.42
CA LEU A 153 -4.42 -3.57 -4.33
C LEU A 153 -5.78 -4.15 -4.76
N LEU A 154 -6.24 -3.84 -5.97
CA LEU A 154 -7.49 -4.35 -6.49
C LEU A 154 -7.43 -5.86 -6.78
N GLU A 155 -6.31 -6.37 -7.31
CA GLU A 155 -6.05 -7.81 -7.42
C GLU A 155 -6.03 -8.48 -6.06
N TRP A 156 -5.42 -7.85 -5.06
CA TRP A 156 -5.42 -8.39 -3.70
C TRP A 156 -6.84 -8.49 -3.13
N ILE A 157 -7.69 -7.47 -3.34
CA ILE A 157 -9.11 -7.51 -2.94
C ILE A 157 -9.83 -8.68 -3.60
N GLU A 158 -9.69 -8.82 -4.92
CA GLU A 158 -10.28 -9.92 -5.70
C GLU A 158 -9.85 -11.30 -5.15
N GLN A 159 -8.54 -11.50 -4.99
CA GLN A 159 -7.95 -12.74 -4.51
C GLN A 159 -8.38 -13.07 -3.08
N HIS A 160 -8.36 -12.08 -2.18
CA HIS A 160 -8.81 -12.23 -0.81
C HIS A 160 -10.28 -12.65 -0.72
N ARG A 161 -11.16 -12.04 -1.54
CA ARG A 161 -12.58 -12.37 -1.56
C ARG A 161 -12.85 -13.74 -2.16
N LEU A 162 -12.24 -14.08 -3.30
CA LEU A 162 -12.40 -15.41 -3.93
C LEU A 162 -11.91 -16.53 -3.02
N ALA A 163 -10.86 -16.29 -2.24
CA ALA A 163 -10.35 -17.26 -1.27
C ALA A 163 -11.36 -17.61 -0.17
N GLN A 164 -12.31 -16.72 0.17
CA GLN A 164 -13.39 -17.02 1.11
C GLN A 164 -14.36 -18.09 0.58
N TYR A 165 -14.42 -18.26 -0.74
CA TYR A 165 -15.17 -19.32 -1.42
C TYR A 165 -14.28 -20.53 -1.79
N GLY A 166 -13.05 -20.58 -1.29
CA GLY A 166 -12.09 -21.63 -1.61
C GLY A 166 -11.52 -21.57 -3.04
N ILE A 167 -11.72 -20.46 -3.76
CA ILE A 167 -11.28 -20.28 -5.14
C ILE A 167 -9.93 -19.55 -5.18
N ILE A 168 -8.96 -20.15 -5.87
CA ILE A 168 -7.61 -19.58 -6.07
C ILE A 168 -7.47 -19.17 -7.53
N THR A 169 -7.13 -17.91 -7.80
CA THR A 169 -7.16 -17.35 -9.16
C THR A 169 -6.21 -18.01 -10.15
N SER A 170 -5.07 -18.52 -9.70
CA SER A 170 -4.07 -19.18 -10.54
C SER A 170 -4.43 -20.62 -10.94
N ASP A 171 -5.20 -21.30 -10.10
CA ASP A 171 -5.63 -22.69 -10.29
C ASP A 171 -7.02 -22.86 -9.63
N PRO A 172 -8.07 -22.32 -10.27
CA PRO A 172 -9.38 -22.22 -9.66
C PRO A 172 -10.04 -23.59 -9.59
N ASN A 173 -10.54 -23.92 -8.40
CA ASN A 173 -11.41 -25.07 -8.20
C ASN A 173 -12.80 -24.58 -7.76
N TYR A 174 -13.72 -24.53 -8.71
CA TYR A 174 -15.08 -24.04 -8.51
C TYR A 174 -15.97 -25.01 -7.74
N SER A 175 -15.60 -26.29 -7.66
CA SER A 175 -16.34 -27.30 -6.89
C SER A 175 -16.27 -27.06 -5.38
N LYS A 176 -15.44 -26.11 -4.92
CA LYS A 176 -15.28 -25.72 -3.52
C LYS A 176 -16.23 -24.62 -3.09
N SER A 177 -16.91 -23.95 -4.03
CA SER A 177 -17.88 -22.92 -3.71
C SER A 177 -19.19 -23.55 -3.23
N ASP A 178 -19.96 -22.83 -2.41
CA ASP A 178 -21.28 -23.28 -1.94
C ASP A 178 -22.35 -23.28 -3.05
N VAL A 179 -22.01 -22.79 -4.23
CA VAL A 179 -22.89 -22.73 -5.41
C VAL A 179 -22.53 -23.88 -6.36
N ASP A 180 -23.55 -24.55 -6.90
CA ASP A 180 -23.35 -25.58 -7.92
C ASP A 180 -22.61 -25.00 -9.14
N GLU A 181 -21.66 -25.75 -9.70
CA GLU A 181 -20.78 -25.25 -10.75
C GLU A 181 -21.53 -24.90 -12.04
N ILE A 182 -22.61 -25.61 -12.37
CA ILE A 182 -23.44 -25.32 -13.54
C ILE A 182 -24.21 -24.01 -13.30
N GLU A 183 -24.78 -23.84 -12.11
CA GLU A 183 -25.46 -22.59 -11.73
C GLU A 183 -24.47 -21.40 -11.75
N LEU A 184 -23.28 -21.59 -11.21
CA LEU A 184 -22.23 -20.57 -11.20
C LEU A 184 -21.83 -20.18 -12.63
N PHE A 185 -21.64 -21.16 -13.51
CA PHE A 185 -21.33 -20.92 -14.92
C PHE A 185 -22.41 -20.12 -15.63
N ASP A 186 -23.68 -20.45 -15.43
CA ASP A 186 -24.80 -19.73 -16.04
C ASP A 186 -24.90 -18.28 -15.53
N LYS A 187 -24.74 -18.05 -14.22
CA LYS A 187 -24.70 -16.71 -13.62
C LYS A 187 -23.52 -15.89 -14.15
N TYR A 188 -22.32 -16.48 -14.17
CA TYR A 188 -21.11 -15.84 -14.69
C TYR A 188 -21.26 -15.48 -16.17
N LYS A 189 -21.73 -16.41 -16.99
CA LYS A 189 -21.96 -16.21 -18.43
C LYS A 189 -22.91 -15.05 -18.70
N LYS A 190 -24.00 -14.95 -17.91
CA LYS A 190 -24.94 -13.82 -17.99
C LYS A 190 -24.25 -12.49 -17.68
N LYS A 191 -23.55 -12.39 -16.54
CA LYS A 191 -22.85 -11.16 -16.15
C LYS A 191 -21.76 -10.78 -17.16
N ARG A 192 -20.99 -11.76 -17.62
CA ARG A 192 -19.95 -11.54 -18.62
C ARG A 192 -20.53 -11.02 -19.93
N LYS A 193 -21.69 -11.54 -20.37
CA LYS A 193 -22.40 -11.02 -21.53
C LYS A 193 -22.82 -9.56 -21.35
N ASP A 194 -23.27 -9.18 -20.16
CA ASP A 194 -23.67 -7.80 -19.87
C ASP A 194 -22.48 -6.81 -19.90
N VAL A 195 -21.27 -7.29 -19.56
CA VAL A 195 -20.05 -6.45 -19.51
C VAL A 195 -19.26 -6.45 -20.83
N TYR A 196 -19.16 -7.61 -21.50
CA TYR A 196 -18.35 -7.81 -22.69
C TYR A 196 -19.16 -7.91 -24.00
N GLY A 197 -20.48 -8.06 -23.93
CA GLY A 197 -21.33 -8.40 -25.07
C GLY A 197 -21.33 -9.90 -25.36
N ASN A 198 -21.82 -10.28 -26.53
CA ASN A 198 -21.86 -11.69 -26.94
C ASN A 198 -20.44 -12.22 -27.16
N VAL A 199 -19.93 -13.00 -26.20
CA VAL A 199 -18.67 -13.72 -26.31
C VAL A 199 -18.96 -15.21 -26.16
N SER A 200 -18.51 -16.01 -27.13
CA SER A 200 -18.60 -17.47 -27.05
C SER A 200 -17.75 -17.97 -25.90
N MET A 201 -18.31 -18.83 -25.06
CA MET A 201 -17.64 -19.37 -23.88
C MET A 201 -18.20 -20.75 -23.56
N SER A 202 -17.30 -21.71 -23.36
CA SER A 202 -17.62 -23.08 -23.00
C SER A 202 -17.52 -23.33 -21.50
N ASP A 203 -16.63 -22.62 -20.79
CA ASP A 203 -16.26 -22.93 -19.40
C ASP A 203 -15.99 -21.67 -18.56
N LEU A 204 -15.92 -21.85 -17.23
CA LEU A 204 -15.46 -20.84 -16.28
C LEU A 204 -13.98 -20.47 -16.51
N PRO A 205 -13.52 -19.26 -16.13
CA PRO A 205 -12.17 -18.80 -16.43
C PRO A 205 -11.09 -19.62 -15.70
N ASN A 206 -10.01 -19.99 -16.41
CA ASN A 206 -8.82 -20.64 -15.85
C ASN A 206 -7.58 -20.26 -16.67
N PRO A 207 -6.62 -19.49 -16.12
CA PRO A 207 -6.65 -18.80 -14.83
C PRO A 207 -7.68 -17.65 -14.79
N ILE A 208 -7.98 -17.13 -13.60
CA ILE A 208 -8.90 -16.01 -13.40
C ILE A 208 -8.14 -14.69 -13.53
N ALA A 209 -8.50 -13.87 -14.51
CA ALA A 209 -8.01 -12.50 -14.65
C ALA A 209 -8.87 -11.52 -13.82
N LEU A 210 -8.32 -10.36 -13.46
CA LEU A 210 -8.95 -9.40 -12.53
C LEU A 210 -10.45 -9.12 -12.79
N VAL A 211 -10.81 -8.74 -14.02
CA VAL A 211 -12.22 -8.44 -14.33
C VAL A 211 -13.08 -9.70 -14.26
N ASP A 212 -12.56 -10.82 -14.74
CA ASP A 212 -13.25 -12.11 -14.66
C ASP A 212 -13.41 -12.56 -13.20
N GLY A 213 -12.46 -12.27 -12.31
CA GLY A 213 -12.58 -12.55 -10.88
C GLY A 213 -13.68 -11.75 -10.19
N PHE A 214 -13.78 -10.45 -10.48
CA PHE A 214 -14.93 -9.66 -10.02
C PHE A 214 -16.25 -10.15 -10.62
N LEU A 215 -16.28 -10.59 -11.88
CA LEU A 215 -17.48 -11.20 -12.47
C LEU A 215 -17.85 -12.52 -11.77
N THR A 216 -16.88 -13.35 -11.42
CA THR A 216 -17.06 -14.57 -10.62
C THR A 216 -17.60 -14.25 -9.24
N LEU A 217 -17.04 -13.28 -8.53
CA LEU A 217 -17.57 -12.77 -7.25
C LEU A 217 -19.01 -12.28 -7.39
N GLY A 218 -19.32 -11.59 -8.48
CA GLY A 218 -20.68 -11.20 -8.78
C GLY A 218 -21.60 -12.39 -9.02
N ALA A 219 -21.13 -13.45 -9.67
CA ALA A 219 -21.90 -14.69 -9.90
C ALA A 219 -22.12 -15.51 -8.62
N LEU A 220 -21.22 -15.35 -7.64
CA LEU A 220 -21.36 -15.85 -6.27
C LEU A 220 -22.21 -14.93 -5.37
N ASP A 221 -22.76 -13.85 -5.94
CA ASP A 221 -23.55 -12.84 -5.23
C ASP A 221 -22.79 -12.19 -4.05
N ASP A 222 -21.46 -12.04 -4.16
CA ASP A 222 -20.62 -11.36 -3.15
C ASP A 222 -20.85 -9.84 -3.15
N ASP A 223 -21.16 -9.28 -1.98
CA ASP A 223 -21.40 -7.86 -1.75
C ASP A 223 -20.28 -6.93 -2.27
N ILE A 224 -19.05 -7.41 -2.44
CA ILE A 224 -17.92 -6.63 -2.97
C ILE A 224 -18.21 -6.03 -4.35
N VAL A 225 -19.16 -6.58 -5.12
CA VAL A 225 -19.55 -6.04 -6.43
C VAL A 225 -20.70 -5.02 -6.35
N ASP A 226 -21.29 -4.78 -5.18
CA ASP A 226 -22.41 -3.87 -5.02
C ASP A 226 -22.06 -2.45 -5.47
N GLY A 227 -22.94 -1.87 -6.29
CA GLY A 227 -22.75 -0.52 -6.82
C GLY A 227 -21.58 -0.37 -7.80
N LEU A 228 -20.95 -1.47 -8.25
CA LEU A 228 -19.88 -1.42 -9.22
C LEU A 228 -20.42 -1.05 -10.60
N ASN A 229 -19.90 0.03 -11.19
CA ASN A 229 -20.16 0.35 -12.59
C ASN A 229 -19.22 -0.51 -13.47
N TRP A 230 -19.74 -1.62 -13.98
CA TRP A 230 -18.97 -2.61 -14.75
C TRP A 230 -18.29 -2.06 -16.01
N GLN A 231 -18.97 -1.20 -16.76
CA GLN A 231 -18.39 -0.62 -17.97
C GLN A 231 -17.21 0.32 -17.63
N ALA A 232 -17.37 1.13 -16.58
CA ALA A 232 -16.30 1.99 -16.09
C ALA A 232 -15.13 1.15 -15.54
N PHE A 233 -15.42 0.15 -14.71
CA PHE A 233 -14.44 -0.73 -14.09
C PHE A 233 -13.56 -1.43 -15.15
N ARG A 234 -14.21 -2.07 -16.14
CA ARG A 234 -13.51 -2.70 -17.26
C ARG A 234 -12.64 -1.68 -18.02
N GLY A 235 -13.20 -0.51 -18.33
CA GLY A 235 -12.47 0.54 -19.04
C GLY A 235 -11.22 1.02 -18.30
N GLN A 236 -11.28 1.11 -16.97
CA GLN A 236 -10.14 1.50 -16.15
C GLN A 236 -9.05 0.42 -16.10
N VAL A 237 -9.43 -0.86 -15.97
CA VAL A 237 -8.49 -1.99 -16.04
C VAL A 237 -7.79 -2.04 -17.40
N GLU A 238 -8.53 -1.80 -18.49
CA GLU A 238 -7.97 -1.70 -19.84
C GLU A 238 -6.96 -0.56 -20.00
N ILE A 239 -7.20 0.60 -19.38
CA ILE A 239 -6.25 1.73 -19.41
C ILE A 239 -4.91 1.32 -18.78
N ARG A 240 -4.94 0.59 -17.65
CA ARG A 240 -3.72 0.04 -17.04
C ARG A 240 -3.02 -0.93 -17.98
N ASN A 241 -3.75 -1.85 -18.61
CA ASN A 241 -3.15 -2.85 -19.50
C ASN A 241 -2.43 -2.22 -20.71
N ARG A 242 -2.87 -1.04 -21.15
CA ARG A 242 -2.27 -0.28 -22.24
C ARG A 242 -1.20 0.73 -21.79
N SER A 243 -0.92 0.80 -20.50
CA SER A 243 0.07 1.74 -19.96
C SER A 243 1.50 1.23 -20.19
N ILE A 244 2.46 2.16 -20.11
CA ILE A 244 3.89 1.91 -20.36
C ILE A 244 4.52 0.87 -19.42
N TYR A 245 3.99 0.69 -18.22
CA TYR A 245 4.48 -0.30 -17.24
C TYR A 245 3.73 -1.64 -17.27
N ALA A 246 2.79 -1.82 -18.20
CA ALA A 246 2.10 -3.08 -18.42
C ALA A 246 2.46 -3.66 -19.80
N HIS A 247 1.58 -3.51 -20.79
CA HIS A 247 1.76 -4.09 -22.12
C HIS A 247 1.63 -3.09 -23.27
N GLY A 248 1.48 -1.79 -22.98
CA GLY A 248 1.31 -0.76 -24.01
C GLY A 248 2.30 0.39 -23.89
N MET A 249 1.96 1.52 -24.53
CA MET A 249 2.81 2.72 -24.60
C MET A 249 2.09 3.99 -24.13
N SER A 250 0.88 3.86 -23.58
CA SER A 250 0.06 5.01 -23.16
C SER A 250 0.52 5.52 -21.81
N LYS A 251 0.50 6.85 -21.61
CA LYS A 251 0.68 7.47 -20.30
C LYS A 251 -0.66 7.65 -19.60
N ILE A 252 -0.70 7.40 -18.30
CA ILE A 252 -1.88 7.68 -17.48
C ILE A 252 -1.95 9.18 -17.17
N ASN A 253 -3.10 9.79 -17.42
CA ASN A 253 -3.39 11.17 -17.04
C ASN A 253 -4.14 11.24 -15.70
N GLU A 254 -4.16 12.42 -15.09
CA GLU A 254 -4.84 12.71 -13.80
C GLU A 254 -6.31 12.28 -13.80
N LYS A 255 -7.07 12.54 -14.87
CA LYS A 255 -8.49 12.19 -14.93
C LYS A 255 -8.69 10.67 -14.85
N SER A 256 -7.94 9.92 -15.65
CA SER A 256 -7.98 8.45 -15.65
C SER A 256 -7.50 7.87 -14.32
N PHE A 257 -6.42 8.43 -13.76
CA PHE A 257 -5.92 8.02 -12.45
C PHE A 257 -6.96 8.22 -11.34
N ASN A 258 -7.53 9.43 -11.22
CA ASN A 258 -8.48 9.75 -10.16
C ASN A 258 -9.77 8.93 -10.27
N ALA A 259 -10.24 8.66 -11.50
CA ALA A 259 -11.38 7.76 -11.71
C ALA A 259 -11.08 6.34 -11.24
N PHE A 260 -9.90 5.80 -11.59
CA PHE A 260 -9.49 4.46 -11.15
C PHE A 260 -9.29 4.39 -9.64
N LYS A 261 -8.62 5.38 -9.05
CA LYS A 261 -8.43 5.51 -7.61
C LYS A 261 -9.75 5.49 -6.86
N ALA A 262 -10.74 6.27 -7.31
CA ALA A 262 -12.07 6.28 -6.67
C ALA A 262 -12.74 4.92 -6.71
N THR A 263 -12.61 4.18 -7.81
CA THR A 263 -13.14 2.81 -7.92
C THR A 263 -12.42 1.84 -6.98
N VAL A 264 -11.09 1.88 -6.92
CA VAL A 264 -10.29 1.04 -6.02
C VAL A 264 -10.59 1.35 -4.55
N GLU A 265 -10.66 2.63 -4.17
CA GLU A 265 -11.02 3.05 -2.80
C GLU A 265 -12.43 2.59 -2.43
N GLY A 266 -13.39 2.70 -3.35
CA GLY A 266 -14.75 2.20 -3.12
C GLY A 266 -14.81 0.69 -2.91
N ARG A 267 -13.97 -0.09 -3.60
CA ARG A 267 -13.84 -1.55 -3.36
C ARG A 267 -13.06 -1.87 -2.11
N PHE A 268 -12.01 -1.12 -1.80
CA PHE A 268 -11.22 -1.35 -0.60
C PHE A 268 -12.03 -1.05 0.67
N LYS A 269 -12.81 0.03 0.66
CA LYS A 269 -13.75 0.34 1.74
C LYS A 269 -14.79 -0.77 1.91
N LYS A 270 -15.42 -1.21 0.83
CA LYS A 270 -16.40 -2.30 0.88
C LYS A 270 -15.77 -3.61 1.38
N ALA A 271 -14.52 -3.90 1.01
CA ALA A 271 -13.79 -5.04 1.55
C ALA A 271 -13.58 -4.91 3.07
N GLN A 272 -13.28 -3.72 3.59
CA GLN A 272 -13.18 -3.46 5.03
C GLN A 272 -14.54 -3.61 5.73
N GLU A 273 -15.64 -3.19 5.10
CA GLU A 273 -17.00 -3.29 5.66
C GLU A 273 -17.50 -4.75 5.73
N ILE A 274 -17.11 -5.60 4.78
CA ILE A 274 -17.52 -7.01 4.73
C ILE A 274 -16.67 -7.87 5.67
N THR A 275 -15.41 -7.50 5.86
CA THR A 275 -14.49 -8.22 6.76
C THR A 275 -14.83 -7.93 8.22
N ASP A 276 -14.84 -8.99 9.04
CA ASP A 276 -15.21 -9.07 10.47
C ASP A 276 -15.19 -7.76 11.27
N THR A 277 -16.30 -7.49 11.99
CA THR A 277 -16.55 -6.25 12.74
C THR A 277 -15.55 -5.97 13.87
N ASP A 278 -14.79 -6.98 14.29
CA ASP A 278 -13.79 -6.85 15.35
C ASP A 278 -12.45 -6.27 14.86
N ILE A 279 -12.29 -6.07 13.54
CA ILE A 279 -11.04 -5.57 12.95
C ILE A 279 -11.16 -4.07 12.68
N ASN A 280 -10.34 -3.30 13.41
CA ASN A 280 -10.26 -1.86 13.24
C ASN A 280 -9.39 -1.50 12.02
N ALA A 281 -10.00 -1.42 10.84
CA ALA A 281 -9.32 -1.01 9.60
C ALA A 281 -8.67 0.38 9.70
N ASP A 282 -9.22 1.29 10.51
CA ASP A 282 -8.63 2.62 10.73
C ASP A 282 -7.29 2.52 11.47
N ALA A 283 -7.16 1.58 12.41
CA ALA A 283 -5.88 1.33 13.08
C ALA A 283 -4.79 0.88 12.10
N PHE A 284 -5.12 -0.02 11.17
CA PHE A 284 -4.21 -0.41 10.09
C PHE A 284 -3.89 0.75 9.16
N ASN A 285 -4.89 1.57 8.82
CA ASN A 285 -4.68 2.74 7.98
C ASN A 285 -3.65 3.70 8.62
N ASP A 286 -3.78 3.97 9.91
CA ASP A 286 -2.90 4.87 10.64
C ASP A 286 -1.49 4.31 10.82
N GLN A 287 -1.37 2.99 11.05
CA GLN A 287 -0.10 2.26 11.09
C GLN A 287 0.75 2.40 9.80
N HIS A 288 0.14 2.69 8.64
CA HIS A 288 0.86 2.79 7.36
C HIS A 288 1.00 4.23 6.85
N LYS A 289 0.46 5.21 7.59
CA LYS A 289 0.67 6.64 7.30
C LYS A 289 2.04 7.05 7.82
N PHE A 290 2.89 7.51 6.91
CA PHE A 290 4.19 8.05 7.29
C PHE A 290 3.99 9.38 8.02
N ILE A 291 4.83 9.63 9.02
CA ILE A 291 4.83 10.89 9.78
C ILE A 291 5.08 12.04 8.79
N ALA A 292 4.20 13.03 8.74
CA ALA A 292 4.38 14.23 7.93
C ALA A 292 3.59 15.42 8.54
N PRO A 293 4.15 16.64 8.55
CA PRO A 293 5.49 17.02 8.07
C PRO A 293 6.61 16.43 8.95
N LEU A 294 7.87 16.63 8.55
CA LEU A 294 8.99 16.26 9.42
C LEU A 294 8.93 17.14 10.69
N PRO A 295 8.90 16.54 11.89
CA PRO A 295 8.78 17.29 13.15
C PRO A 295 9.99 18.20 13.41
#